data_AF-A0A7G9QWB4-F1
#
_entry.id   AF-A0A7G9QWB4-F1
#
_cell.length_a   1.000
_cell.length_b   1.000
_cell.length_c   1.000
_cell.angle_alpha   90.00
_cell.angle_beta   90.00
_cell.angle_gamma   90.00
#
_symmetry.space_group_name_H-M   'P 1'
#
loop_
_entity.id
_entity.type
_entity.pdbx_description
1 polymer ?
#
loop_
_entity_poly.entity_id
_entity_poly.type
_entity_poly.pdbx_seq_one_letter_code
_entity_poly.pdbx_strand_id
1 'polypeptide(L)'
;MRIRDEYAAYGKRAANVSVNQRLLEDAKALDINLSATLERALEAEVRARRREQWLEENREAIAAYNARIARDGLAGDQVRAFKAALKASSTA
;
A
#
# COMPACT_ATOMS: atom_id res chain seq x y z
N MET A 1 -10.82 0.28 -0.92
CA MET A 1 -10.55 0.94 0.37
C MET A 1 -9.55 2.07 0.11
N ARG A 2 -10.01 3.33 0.03
CA ARG A 2 -9.10 4.47 -0.06
C ARG A 2 -8.53 4.66 1.34
N ILE A 3 -7.26 4.31 1.55
CA ILE A 3 -6.51 4.87 2.67
C ILE A 3 -6.40 6.35 2.34
N ARG A 4 -7.35 7.16 2.84
CA ARG A 4 -7.18 8.61 2.83
C ARG A 4 -5.91 8.90 3.59
N ASP A 5 -5.21 9.93 3.15
CA ASP A 5 -4.01 10.44 3.80
C ASP A 5 -4.42 11.12 5.12
N GLU A 6 -4.92 10.33 6.07
CA GLU A 6 -5.49 10.79 7.33
C GLU A 6 -4.45 11.50 8.19
N TYR A 7 -3.16 11.22 7.96
CA TYR A 7 -2.05 11.84 8.68
C TYR A 7 -1.91 13.35 8.43
N ALA A 8 -2.30 13.85 7.26
CA ALA A 8 -2.26 15.29 6.98
C ALA A 8 -3.30 16.10 7.78
N ALA A 9 -4.36 15.44 8.29
CA ALA A 9 -5.41 16.09 9.07
C ALA A 9 -5.08 16.19 10.57
N TYR A 10 -4.08 15.46 11.05
CA TYR A 10 -3.64 15.53 12.44
C TYR A 10 -2.44 16.48 12.55
N GLY A 11 -2.53 17.47 13.43
CA GLY A 11 -1.44 18.43 13.65
C GLY A 11 -0.13 17.75 14.07
N LYS A 12 1.01 18.36 13.70
CA LYS A 12 2.33 17.85 14.07
C LYS A 12 2.55 17.94 15.57
N ARG A 13 2.94 16.83 16.20
CA ARG A 13 3.35 16.78 17.60
C ARG A 13 4.85 16.54 17.68
N ALA A 14 5.55 17.28 18.55
CA ALA A 14 6.95 17.01 18.84
C ALA A 14 7.09 15.64 19.52
N ALA A 15 7.98 14.80 18.99
CA ALA A 15 8.35 13.52 19.55
C ALA A 15 9.86 13.52 19.86
N ASN A 16 10.22 13.08 21.07
CA ASN A 16 11.62 12.90 21.44
C ASN A 16 12.08 11.52 20.98
N VAL A 17 13.08 11.46 20.10
CA VAL A 17 13.64 10.23 19.56
C VAL A 17 15.15 10.22 19.73
N SER A 18 15.72 9.07 20.04
CA SER A 18 17.16 8.86 20.11
C SER A 18 17.65 8.30 18.78
N VAL A 19 18.58 8.99 18.13
CA VAL A 19 19.17 8.60 16.84
C VAL A 19 20.70 8.61 17.00
N ASN A 20 21.40 7.78 16.22
CA ASN A 20 22.85 7.75 16.20
C ASN A 20 23.42 9.16 15.93
N GLN A 21 24.34 9.61 16.78
CA GLN A 21 24.90 10.95 16.71
C GLN A 21 25.61 11.22 15.38
N ARG A 22 26.46 10.29 14.92
CA ARG A 22 27.20 10.43 13.66
C ARG A 22 26.24 10.53 12.47
N LEU A 23 25.16 9.75 12.48
CA LEU A 23 24.13 9.82 11.43
C LEU A 23 23.42 11.18 11.40
N LEU A 24 23.18 11.80 12.56
CA LEU A 24 22.60 13.14 12.63
C LEU A 24 23.58 14.21 12.12
N GLU A 25 24.86 14.08 12.44
CA GLU A 25 25.92 14.96 11.94
C GLU A 25 26.04 14.85 10.42
N ASP A 26 26.10 13.63 9.89
CA ASP A 26 26.13 13.36 8.44
C ASP A 26 24.89 13.93 7.74
N ALA A 27 23.69 13.72 8.31
CA ALA A 27 22.45 14.23 7.75
C ALA A 27 22.42 15.76 7.70
N LYS A 28 22.93 16.44 8.73
CA LYS A 28 23.06 17.90 8.75
C LYS A 28 24.08 18.39 7.71
N ALA A 29 25.22 17.71 7.60
CA ALA A 29 26.26 18.05 6.62
C ALA A 29 25.76 17.93 5.17
N LEU A 30 24.81 17.02 4.93
CA LEU A 30 24.17 16.79 3.63
C LEU A 30 22.88 17.62 3.42
N ASP A 31 22.55 18.55 4.32
CA ASP A 31 21.32 19.36 4.27
C ASP A 31 20.02 18.53 4.19
N ILE A 32 20.02 17.34 4.81
CA ILE A 32 18.86 16.46 4.84
C ILE A 32 17.84 17.01 5.83
N ASN A 33 16.61 17.24 5.35
CA ASN A 33 15.49 17.57 6.22
C ASN A 33 15.08 16.37 7.08
N LEU A 34 15.58 16.35 8.32
CA LEU A 34 15.36 15.26 9.27
C LEU A 34 13.87 15.00 9.53
N SER A 35 13.08 16.06 9.75
CA SER A 35 11.65 15.92 10.05
C SER A 35 10.90 15.30 8.88
N ALA A 36 11.11 15.79 7.66
CA ALA A 36 10.45 15.25 6.47
C ALA A 36 10.92 13.82 6.13
N THR A 37 12.16 13.48 6.45
CA THR A 37 12.70 12.13 6.21
C THR A 37 12.16 11.14 7.23
N LEU A 38 12.14 11.51 8.51
CA LEU A 38 11.55 10.70 9.58
C LEU A 38 10.06 10.44 9.33
N GLU A 39 9.30 11.48 8.97
CA GLU A 39 7.86 11.37 8.67
C GLU A 39 7.61 10.34 7.55
N ARG A 40 8.30 10.48 6.42
CA ARG A 40 8.14 9.57 5.27
C ARG A 40 8.51 8.14 5.62
N ALA A 41 9.60 7.94 6.35
CA ALA A 41 10.04 6.61 6.76
C ALA A 41 9.03 5.96 7.71
N LEU A 42 8.52 6.72 8.68
CA LEU A 42 7.55 6.24 9.64
C LEU A 42 6.20 5.92 8.98
N GLU A 43 5.74 6.79 8.08
CA GLU A 43 4.51 6.57 7.31
C GLU A 43 4.60 5.30 6.46
N ALA A 44 5.75 5.06 5.80
CA ALA A 44 5.99 3.86 5.02
C ALA A 44 5.94 2.59 5.89
N GLU A 45 6.62 2.59 7.03
CA GLU A 45 6.64 1.46 7.97
C GLU A 45 5.24 1.19 8.54
N VAL A 46 4.54 2.23 9.01
CA VAL A 46 3.18 2.09 9.56
C VAL A 46 2.22 1.54 8.51
N ARG A 47 2.31 2.03 7.26
CA ARG A 47 1.51 1.51 6.15
C ARG A 47 1.85 0.04 5.85
N ALA A 48 3.12 -0.35 5.89
CA ALA A 48 3.52 -1.75 5.71
C ALA A 48 2.92 -2.65 6.80
N ARG A 49 3.10 -2.30 8.08
CA ARG A 49 2.56 -3.07 9.20
C ARG A 49 1.05 -3.19 9.18
N ARG A 50 0.34 -2.10 8.86
CA ARG A 50 -1.13 -2.14 8.71
C ARG A 50 -1.58 -3.06 7.57
N ARG A 51 -0.85 -3.09 6.45
CA ARG A 51 -1.16 -4.02 5.36
C ARG A 51 -0.95 -5.46 5.78
N GLU A 52 0.14 -5.77 6.45
CA GLU A 52 0.43 -7.11 6.98
C GLU A 52 -0.67 -7.56 7.94
N GLN A 53 -1.02 -6.72 8.91
CA GLN A 53 -2.10 -7.00 9.85
C GLN A 53 -3.43 -7.22 9.13
N TRP A 54 -3.79 -6.38 8.17
CA TRP A 54 -5.02 -6.54 7.41
C TRP A 54 -5.04 -7.86 6.62
N LEU A 55 -3.93 -8.24 5.99
CA LEU A 55 -3.81 -9.51 5.28
C LEU A 55 -4.00 -10.71 6.22
N GLU A 56 -3.46 -10.62 7.43
CA GLU A 56 -3.64 -11.66 8.45
C GLU A 56 -5.10 -11.78 8.87
N GLU A 57 -5.71 -10.66 9.25
CA GLU A 57 -7.11 -10.59 9.69
C GLU A 57 -8.09 -11.05 8.61
N ASN A 58 -7.77 -10.83 7.33
CA ASN A 58 -8.64 -11.15 6.20
C ASN A 58 -8.24 -12.45 5.49
N ARG A 59 -7.27 -13.20 6.01
CA ARG A 59 -6.73 -14.41 5.38
C ARG A 59 -7.84 -15.40 5.00
N GLU A 60 -8.74 -15.70 5.93
CA GLU A 60 -9.84 -16.64 5.71
C GLU A 60 -10.86 -16.11 4.70
N ALA A 61 -11.23 -14.82 4.80
CA ALA A 61 -12.15 -14.19 3.87
C ALA A 61 -11.59 -14.18 2.44
N ILE A 62 -10.29 -13.89 2.29
CA ILE A 62 -9.57 -13.94 1.01
C ILE A 62 -9.56 -15.38 0.48
N ALA A 63 -9.26 -16.38 1.32
CA ALA A 63 -9.25 -17.78 0.92
C ALA A 63 -10.64 -18.26 0.45
N ALA A 64 -11.70 -17.94 1.21
CA ALA A 64 -13.08 -18.26 0.86
C ALA A 64 -13.51 -17.60 -0.47
N TYR A 65 -13.13 -16.34 -0.66
CA TYR A 65 -13.38 -15.62 -1.91
C TYR A 65 -12.64 -16.26 -3.09
N ASN A 66 -11.36 -16.58 -2.92
CA ASN A 66 -10.56 -17.24 -3.95
C ASN A 66 -11.14 -18.61 -4.34
N ALA A 67 -11.59 -19.40 -3.36
CA ALA A 67 -12.26 -20.67 -3.60
C ALA A 67 -13.57 -20.50 -4.40
N ARG A 68 -14.37 -19.47 -4.07
CA ARG A 68 -15.57 -19.10 -4.84
C ARG A 68 -15.22 -18.75 -6.28
N ILE A 69 -14.19 -17.93 -6.49
CA ILE A 69 -13.76 -17.55 -7.84
C ILE A 69 -13.27 -18.75 -8.65
N ALA A 70 -12.50 -19.66 -8.03
CA ALA A 70 -12.06 -20.89 -8.69
C ALA A 70 -13.22 -21.79 -9.12
N ARG A 71 -14.29 -21.84 -8.32
CA ARG A 71 -15.50 -22.64 -8.61
C ARG A 71 -16.42 -21.98 -9.64
N ASP A 72 -16.74 -20.70 -9.44
CA ASP A 72 -17.83 -20.03 -10.17
C ASP A 72 -17.34 -19.11 -11.29
N GLY A 73 -16.03 -18.93 -11.41
CA GLY A 73 -15.43 -17.91 -12.25
C GLY A 73 -15.66 -16.49 -11.70
N LEU A 74 -15.14 -15.52 -12.44
CA LEU A 74 -15.34 -14.10 -12.19
C LEU A 74 -16.59 -13.63 -12.94
N ALA A 75 -17.38 -12.76 -12.32
CA ALA A 75 -18.58 -12.19 -12.96
C ALA A 75 -18.29 -11.51 -14.31
N GLY A 76 -17.07 -10.98 -14.50
CA GLY A 76 -16.61 -10.34 -15.72
C GLY A 76 -16.01 -11.26 -16.79
N ASP A 77 -15.97 -12.58 -16.57
CA ASP A 77 -15.34 -13.52 -17.52
C ASP A 77 -15.98 -13.46 -18.90
N GLN A 78 -17.30 -13.37 -18.97
CA GLN A 78 -18.03 -13.28 -20.24
C GLN A 78 -17.69 -11.99 -21.01
N VAL A 79 -17.60 -10.86 -20.31
CA VAL A 79 -17.25 -9.57 -20.92
C VAL A 79 -15.79 -9.55 -21.41
N ARG A 80 -14.88 -10.18 -20.67
CA ARG A 80 -13.47 -10.34 -21.10
C ARG A 80 -13.35 -11.20 -22.34
N ALA A 81 -14.01 -12.35 -22.35
CA ALA A 81 -14.03 -13.25 -23.51
C ALA A 81 -14.60 -12.54 -24.75
N PHE A 82 -15.70 -11.80 -24.59
CA PHE A 82 -16.30 -11.01 -25.67
C PHE A 82 -15.34 -9.94 -26.24
N LYS A 83 -14.66 -9.17 -25.38
CA LYS A 83 -13.68 -8.17 -25.83
C LYS A 83 -12.49 -8.80 -26.57
N ALA A 84 -12.04 -9.96 -26.12
CA ALA A 84 -10.97 -10.70 -26.79
C ALA A 84 -11.40 -11.17 -28.19
N ALA A 85 -12.63 -11.69 -28.33
CA ALA A 85 -13.20 -12.09 -29.61
C ALA A 85 -13.32 -10.90 -30.59
N LEU A 86 -13.82 -9.75 -30.13
CA LEU A 86 -13.90 -8.53 -30.96
C LEU A 86 -12.53 -8.08 -31.49
N LYS A 87 -11.49 -8.17 -30.66
CA LYS A 87 -10.12 -7.79 -31.08
C LYS A 87 -9.57 -8.75 -32.14
N ALA A 88 -9.83 -10.04 -32.00
CA ALA A 88 -9.40 -11.05 -32.98
C ALA A 88 -10.08 -10.82 -34.34
N SER A 89 -11.37 -10.50 -34.36
CA SER A 89 -12.11 -10.23 -35.61
C SER A 89 -11.77 -8.91 -36.30
N SER A 90 -11.11 -7.97 -35.60
CA SER A 90 -10.68 -6.67 -36.15
C SER A 90 -9.25 -6.72 -36.71
N THR A 91 -8.50 -7.79 -36.42
CA THR A 91 -7.10 -7.97 -36.87
C THR A 91 -6.99 -8.92 -38.07
N ALA A 92 -8.12 -9.39 -38.62
CA ALA A 92 -8.23 -10.18 -39.83
C ALA A 92 -8.91 -9.35 -40.92
#